data_AF-A0A6C0B9M3-F1
#
_entry.id   AF-A0A6C0B9M3-F1
#
_cell.length_a   1.000
_cell.length_b   1.000
_cell.length_c   1.000
_cell.angle_alpha   90.00
_cell.angle_beta   90.00
_cell.angle_gamma   90.00
#
_symmetry.space_group_name_H-M   'P 1'
#
loop_
_entity.id
_entity.type
_entity.pdbx_description
1 polymer ?
#
loop_
_entity_poly.entity_id
_entity_poly.type
_entity_poly.pdbx_seq_one_letter_code
_entity_poly.pdbx_strand_id
1 'polypeptide(L)'
;MPNDCWNCMTITCENIEFAEELNSLVINELKHKEGEKYIYNETIDMLQRGTRGIIFNAWSAWNPDYEWLENLLDKYPNCWVKNEWSEEGGLAGVWIGFVKNNEKIIKDLTWDDICLEGKQFLFILEDEEEAKKEEEERQNKINKKNNIKKIIKKSLIDQNKSIITSNVLP
;
A
#
# COMPACT_ATOMS: atom_id res chain seq x y z
N MET A 1 -10.53 -24.17 3.21
CA MET A 1 -10.72 -22.72 3.00
C MET A 1 -9.55 -22.23 2.19
N PRO A 2 -9.71 -21.24 1.32
CA PRO A 2 -8.56 -20.62 0.66
C PRO A 2 -7.63 -20.00 1.69
N ASN A 3 -6.33 -20.27 1.54
CA ASN A 3 -5.29 -19.55 2.28
C ASN A 3 -5.31 -18.08 1.84
N ASP A 4 -5.05 -17.19 2.79
CA ASP A 4 -4.93 -15.78 2.51
C ASP A 4 -3.55 -15.46 1.90
N CYS A 5 -3.54 -14.62 0.86
CA CYS A 5 -2.32 -14.05 0.28
C CYS A 5 -2.33 -12.53 0.44
N TRP A 6 -1.34 -12.02 1.18
CA TRP A 6 -1.11 -10.60 1.38
C TRP A 6 -0.16 -10.08 0.31
N ASN A 7 -0.55 -8.99 -0.34
CA ASN A 7 0.21 -8.37 -1.42
C ASN A 7 0.53 -6.92 -1.03
N CYS A 8 1.80 -6.54 -1.03
CA CYS A 8 2.28 -5.18 -0.84
C CYS A 8 2.72 -4.63 -2.19
N MET A 9 1.83 -3.86 -2.81
CA MET A 9 1.99 -3.32 -4.14
C MET A 9 2.73 -1.99 -4.09
N THR A 10 3.74 -1.84 -4.94
CA THR A 10 4.38 -0.55 -5.26
C THR A 10 4.26 -0.32 -6.75
N ILE A 11 3.60 0.77 -7.15
CA ILE A 11 3.49 1.15 -8.56
C ILE A 11 4.04 2.56 -8.73
N THR A 12 4.93 2.75 -9.69
CA THR A 12 5.57 4.04 -9.98
C THR A 12 5.49 4.37 -11.47
N CYS A 13 5.26 5.64 -11.78
CA CYS A 13 5.38 6.17 -13.14
C CYS A 13 6.49 7.21 -13.14
N GLU A 14 7.66 6.83 -13.65
CA GLU A 14 8.82 7.72 -13.62
C GLU A 14 8.71 8.86 -14.64
N ASN A 15 8.14 8.60 -15.81
CA ASN A 15 8.00 9.66 -16.80
C ASN A 15 6.90 10.64 -16.38
N ILE A 16 7.28 11.90 -16.19
CA ILE A 16 6.37 12.96 -15.74
C ILE A 16 5.29 13.29 -16.78
N GLU A 17 5.59 13.09 -18.06
CA GLU A 17 4.65 13.34 -19.16
C GLU A 17 3.47 12.36 -19.14
N PHE A 18 3.66 11.20 -18.52
CA PHE A 18 2.66 10.14 -18.38
C PHE A 18 2.17 9.96 -16.93
N ALA A 19 2.42 10.94 -16.05
CA ALA A 19 2.02 10.83 -14.64
C ALA A 19 0.50 10.63 -14.45
N GLU A 20 -0.32 11.06 -15.40
CA GLU A 20 -1.77 10.84 -15.38
C GLU A 20 -2.16 9.37 -15.57
N GLU A 21 -1.31 8.54 -16.18
CA GLU A 21 -1.54 7.11 -16.36
C GLU A 21 -1.70 6.40 -15.01
N LEU A 22 -0.90 6.81 -14.02
CA LEU A 22 -1.02 6.32 -12.64
C LEU A 22 -2.36 6.73 -12.01
N ASN A 23 -2.85 7.94 -12.29
CA ASN A 23 -4.17 8.36 -11.83
C ASN A 23 -5.29 7.53 -12.48
N SER A 24 -5.18 7.28 -13.78
CA SER A 24 -6.11 6.40 -14.51
C SER A 24 -6.09 4.98 -13.96
N LEU A 25 -4.92 4.41 -13.67
CA LEU A 25 -4.78 3.11 -13.01
C LEU A 25 -5.53 3.09 -11.68
N VAL A 26 -5.29 4.08 -10.82
CA VAL A 26 -5.93 4.14 -9.50
C VAL A 26 -7.46 4.22 -9.62
N ILE A 27 -7.98 4.99 -10.57
CA ILE A 27 -9.42 5.16 -10.75
C ILE A 27 -10.07 3.91 -11.34
N ASN A 28 -9.43 3.29 -12.32
CA ASN A 28 -10.03 2.21 -13.11
C ASN A 28 -9.84 0.83 -12.46
N GLU A 29 -8.72 0.61 -11.78
CA GLU A 29 -8.35 -0.72 -11.27
C GLU A 29 -8.53 -0.84 -9.76
N LEU A 30 -8.27 0.23 -9.01
CA LEU A 30 -8.26 0.17 -7.53
C LEU A 30 -9.54 0.70 -6.90
N LYS A 31 -10.41 1.33 -7.69
CA LYS A 31 -11.63 1.98 -7.20
C LYS A 31 -12.84 1.49 -7.97
N HIS A 32 -13.99 1.57 -7.31
CA HIS A 32 -15.29 1.47 -7.93
C HIS A 32 -16.12 2.71 -7.59
N LYS A 33 -17.20 2.91 -8.35
CA LYS A 33 -18.12 4.03 -8.16
C LYS A 33 -19.26 3.60 -7.24
N GLU A 34 -19.42 4.29 -6.12
CA GLU A 34 -20.56 4.16 -5.22
C GLU A 34 -21.31 5.50 -5.18
N GLY A 35 -22.46 5.55 -5.85
CA GLY A 35 -23.21 6.79 -6.06
C GLY A 35 -22.41 7.83 -6.86
N GLU A 36 -22.11 8.98 -6.27
CA GLU A 36 -21.34 10.07 -6.90
C GLU A 36 -19.85 10.06 -6.54
N LYS A 37 -19.38 9.07 -5.77
CA LYS A 37 -18.00 9.02 -5.26
C LYS A 37 -17.25 7.79 -5.78
N TYR A 38 -15.93 7.94 -5.91
CA TYR A 38 -15.02 6.83 -6.18
C TYR A 38 -14.35 6.38 -4.89
N ILE A 39 -14.56 5.12 -4.54
CA ILE A 39 -14.09 4.50 -3.29
C ILE A 39 -13.17 3.34 -3.66
N TYR A 40 -12.15 3.10 -2.84
CA TYR A 40 -11.26 1.96 -3.06
C TYR A 40 -12.02 0.65 -2.88
N ASN A 41 -11.63 -0.36 -3.65
CA ASN A 41 -12.13 -1.72 -3.46
C ASN A 41 -11.81 -2.18 -2.03
N GLU A 42 -12.70 -2.99 -1.43
CA GLU A 42 -12.59 -3.41 -0.03
C GLU A 42 -11.31 -4.21 0.26
N THR A 43 -10.76 -4.85 -0.78
CA THR A 43 -9.50 -5.60 -0.73
C THR A 43 -8.26 -4.70 -0.76
N ILE A 44 -8.41 -3.38 -0.95
CA ILE A 44 -7.31 -2.43 -1.13
C ILE A 44 -7.19 -1.50 0.08
N ASP A 45 -6.02 -1.52 0.73
CA ASP A 45 -5.63 -0.58 1.77
C ASP A 45 -4.51 0.35 1.28
N MET A 46 -4.85 1.61 1.01
CA MET A 46 -3.92 2.59 0.44
C MET A 46 -2.97 3.13 1.53
N LEU A 47 -1.69 2.75 1.46
CA LEU A 47 -0.67 3.15 2.43
C LEU A 47 -0.06 4.52 2.11
N GLN A 48 0.25 4.76 0.84
CA GLN A 48 0.89 5.99 0.38
C GLN A 48 0.50 6.32 -1.05
N ARG A 49 0.23 7.60 -1.31
CA ARG A 49 -0.04 8.13 -2.65
C ARG A 49 0.74 9.41 -2.89
N GLY A 50 1.56 9.41 -3.94
CA GLY A 50 2.20 10.58 -4.52
C GLY A 50 1.74 10.79 -5.96
N THR A 51 2.30 11.80 -6.61
CA THR A 51 2.02 12.10 -8.04
C THR A 51 2.65 11.09 -8.98
N ARG A 52 3.76 10.44 -8.57
CA ARG A 52 4.56 9.54 -9.40
C ARG A 52 4.65 8.12 -8.85
N GLY A 53 3.96 7.84 -7.75
CA GLY A 53 3.97 6.50 -7.18
C GLY A 53 2.91 6.30 -6.10
N ILE A 54 2.52 5.05 -5.92
CA ILE A 54 1.59 4.59 -4.91
C ILE A 54 2.13 3.34 -4.23
N ILE A 55 1.74 3.15 -2.99
CA ILE A 55 1.97 1.94 -2.21
C ILE A 55 0.65 1.56 -1.55
N PHE A 56 0.22 0.32 -1.70
CA PHE A 56 -1.01 -0.18 -1.11
C PHE A 56 -0.91 -1.67 -0.80
N ASN A 57 -1.67 -2.12 0.19
CA ASN A 57 -1.87 -3.54 0.41
C ASN A 57 -3.08 -4.02 -0.37
N ALA A 58 -3.02 -5.25 -0.87
CA ALA A 58 -4.12 -5.97 -1.49
C ALA A 58 -4.23 -7.38 -0.93
N TRP A 59 -5.45 -7.90 -0.87
CA TRP A 59 -5.71 -9.29 -0.51
C TRP A 59 -6.12 -10.10 -1.75
N SER A 60 -5.61 -11.32 -1.85
CA SER A 60 -6.02 -12.33 -2.83
C SER A 60 -6.07 -13.72 -2.20
N ALA A 61 -6.76 -14.65 -2.86
CA ALA A 61 -6.81 -16.05 -2.42
C ALA A 61 -5.62 -16.83 -2.99
N TRP A 62 -4.93 -17.59 -2.14
CA TRP A 62 -3.80 -18.48 -2.45
C TRP A 62 -2.53 -17.78 -2.95
N ASN A 63 -2.61 -17.01 -4.04
CA ASN A 63 -1.43 -16.41 -4.66
C ASN A 63 -1.75 -15.01 -5.21
N PRO A 64 -0.74 -14.25 -5.66
CA PRO A 64 -0.97 -13.04 -6.42
C PRO A 64 -1.81 -13.29 -7.67
N ASP A 65 -2.66 -12.34 -8.04
CA ASP A 65 -3.34 -12.34 -9.32
C ASP A 65 -2.35 -11.94 -10.44
N TYR A 66 -1.54 -12.91 -10.88
CA TYR A 66 -0.52 -12.69 -11.90
C TYR A 66 -1.11 -12.24 -13.24
N GLU A 67 -2.31 -12.70 -13.59
CA GLU A 67 -2.98 -12.29 -14.82
C GLU A 67 -3.35 -10.79 -14.75
N TRP A 68 -3.91 -10.34 -13.61
CA TRP A 68 -4.15 -8.93 -13.40
C TRP A 68 -2.86 -8.10 -13.43
N LEU A 69 -1.79 -8.56 -12.78
CA LEU A 69 -0.49 -7.89 -12.77
C LEU A 69 0.11 -7.73 -14.17
N GLU A 70 0.04 -8.77 -15.00
CA GLU A 70 0.50 -8.69 -16.38
C GLU A 70 -0.37 -7.77 -17.23
N ASN A 71 -1.69 -7.80 -17.04
CA ASN A 71 -2.63 -6.91 -17.72
C ASN A 71 -2.41 -5.43 -17.36
N LEU A 72 -1.91 -5.13 -16.16
CA LEU A 72 -1.52 -3.76 -15.82
C LEU A 72 -0.41 -3.25 -16.72
N LEU A 73 0.54 -4.09 -17.14
CA LEU A 73 1.64 -3.68 -18.01
C LEU A 73 1.16 -3.37 -19.44
N ASP A 74 0.10 -4.05 -19.89
CA ASP A 74 -0.49 -3.81 -21.21
C ASP A 74 -1.33 -2.51 -21.23
N LYS A 75 -2.10 -2.27 -20.15
CA LYS A 75 -2.94 -1.07 -20.02
C LYS A 75 -2.14 0.18 -19.66
N TYR A 76 -1.09 0.00 -18.86
CA TYR A 76 -0.29 1.07 -18.26
C TYR A 76 1.21 0.85 -18.49
N PRO A 77 1.67 0.92 -19.76
CA PRO A 77 3.05 0.57 -20.13
C PRO A 77 4.11 1.52 -19.55
N ASN A 78 3.75 2.73 -19.10
CA ASN A 78 4.71 3.65 -18.47
C ASN A 78 4.89 3.39 -16.97
N CYS A 79 4.13 2.46 -16.41
CA CYS A 79 4.23 2.08 -15.00
C CYS A 79 5.24 0.94 -14.79
N TRP A 80 6.00 1.07 -13.71
CA TRP A 80 6.75 -0.01 -13.09
C TRP A 80 5.95 -0.54 -11.90
N VAL A 81 5.72 -1.85 -11.88
CA VAL A 81 4.89 -2.53 -10.89
C VAL A 81 5.76 -3.51 -10.12
N LYS A 82 5.69 -3.45 -8.79
CA LYS A 82 6.23 -4.46 -7.88
C LYS A 82 5.13 -4.95 -6.97
N ASN A 83 5.09 -6.26 -6.75
CA ASN A 83 4.31 -6.91 -5.73
C ASN A 83 5.24 -7.72 -4.82
N GLU A 84 5.35 -7.36 -3.55
CA GLU A 84 5.91 -8.23 -2.52
C GLU A 84 4.76 -8.96 -1.85
N TRP A 85 4.78 -10.29 -1.85
CA TRP A 85 3.65 -11.08 -1.40
C TRP A 85 4.05 -12.19 -0.43
N SER A 86 3.11 -12.60 0.40
CA SER A 86 3.25 -13.72 1.32
C SER A 86 1.90 -14.41 1.51
N GLU A 87 1.89 -15.74 1.45
CA GLU A 87 0.74 -16.59 1.68
C GLU A 87 0.78 -17.21 3.08
N GLU A 88 -0.39 -17.42 3.68
CA GLU A 88 -0.58 -18.11 4.96
C GLU A 88 0.16 -19.45 5.04
N GLY A 89 0.20 -20.20 3.93
CA GLY A 89 0.84 -21.52 3.83
C GLY A 89 2.37 -21.54 3.92
N GLY A 90 3.03 -20.38 4.04
CA GLY A 90 4.49 -20.29 4.17
C GLY A 90 5.21 -20.19 2.82
N LEU A 91 4.56 -19.61 1.82
CA LEU A 91 5.24 -19.15 0.60
C LEU A 91 5.29 -17.63 0.61
N ALA A 92 6.37 -17.08 0.08
CA ALA A 92 6.48 -15.65 -0.16
C ALA A 92 7.27 -15.38 -1.44
N GLY A 93 7.12 -14.18 -1.96
CA GLY A 93 7.78 -13.83 -3.20
C GLY A 93 7.82 -12.34 -3.48
N VAL A 94 8.53 -12.01 -4.56
CA VAL A 94 8.48 -10.69 -5.17
C VAL A 94 8.31 -10.84 -6.68
N TRP A 95 7.27 -10.21 -7.20
CA TRP A 95 7.01 -10.08 -8.62
C TRP A 95 7.28 -8.64 -9.04
N ILE A 96 8.00 -8.44 -10.15
CA ILE A 96 8.31 -7.14 -10.71
C ILE A 96 8.03 -7.16 -12.21
N GLY A 97 7.26 -6.18 -12.69
CA GLY A 97 6.88 -6.04 -14.08
C GLY A 97 7.02 -4.60 -14.57
N PHE A 98 7.53 -4.42 -15.78
CA PHE A 98 7.57 -3.12 -16.47
C PHE A 98 7.73 -3.31 -17.97
N VAL A 99 7.39 -2.29 -18.75
CA VAL A 99 7.62 -2.30 -20.21
C VAL A 99 8.90 -1.52 -20.53
N LYS A 100 9.74 -2.10 -21.40
CA LYS A 100 10.93 -1.43 -21.94
C LYS A 100 11.03 -1.74 -23.42
N ASN A 101 11.22 -0.71 -24.26
CA ASN A 101 11.29 -0.87 -25.72
C ASN A 101 10.06 -1.61 -26.29
N ASN A 102 8.86 -1.35 -25.76
CA ASN A 102 7.60 -2.04 -26.10
C ASN A 102 7.57 -3.55 -25.79
N GLU A 103 8.50 -4.06 -24.97
CA GLU A 103 8.50 -5.45 -24.50
C GLU A 103 8.24 -5.49 -22.98
N LYS A 104 7.36 -6.41 -22.55
CA LYS A 104 7.12 -6.69 -21.13
C LYS A 104 8.33 -7.41 -20.55
N ILE A 105 8.91 -6.84 -19.50
CA ILE A 105 9.97 -7.47 -18.71
C ILE A 105 9.38 -7.83 -17.36
N ILE A 106 9.33 -9.13 -17.09
CA ILE A 106 8.80 -9.69 -15.84
C ILE A 106 9.93 -10.44 -15.14
N LYS A 107 10.03 -10.25 -13.82
CA LYS A 107 10.92 -10.98 -12.93
C LYS A 107 10.11 -11.45 -11.74
N ASP A 108 10.27 -12.72 -11.38
CA ASP A 108 9.62 -13.31 -10.23
C ASP A 108 10.67 -14.09 -9.42
N LEU A 109 10.53 -14.03 -8.11
CA LEU A 109 11.33 -14.78 -7.15
C LEU A 109 10.41 -15.25 -6.03
N THR A 110 10.38 -16.55 -5.80
CA THR A 110 9.59 -17.19 -4.74
C THR A 110 10.52 -17.94 -3.80
N TRP A 111 10.18 -17.97 -2.52
CA TRP A 111 10.89 -18.71 -1.48
C TRP A 111 9.92 -19.27 -0.44
N ASP A 112 10.38 -20.28 0.30
CA ASP A 112 9.70 -20.80 1.48
C ASP A 112 9.88 -19.80 2.64
N ASP A 113 8.77 -19.36 3.22
CA ASP A 113 8.72 -18.49 4.40
C ASP A 113 8.01 -19.22 5.56
N ILE A 114 8.04 -18.63 6.74
CA ILE A 114 7.37 -19.17 7.91
C ILE A 114 5.85 -19.00 7.73
N CYS A 115 5.13 -20.13 7.68
CA CYS A 115 3.66 -20.14 7.65
C CYS A 115 3.05 -19.48 8.90
N LEU A 116 1.75 -19.18 8.86
CA LEU A 116 1.08 -18.52 9.97
C LEU A 116 1.17 -19.34 11.28
N GLU A 117 0.94 -20.65 11.20
CA GLU A 117 1.07 -21.56 12.34
C GLU A 117 2.51 -21.66 12.82
N GLY A 118 3.47 -21.62 11.90
CA GLY A 118 4.89 -21.60 12.20
C GLY A 118 5.28 -20.32 12.94
N LYS A 119 4.73 -19.17 12.54
CA LYS A 119 4.94 -17.89 13.22
C LYS A 119 4.34 -17.96 14.63
N GLN A 120 3.12 -18.47 14.77
CA GLN A 120 2.52 -18.65 16.10
C GLN A 120 3.40 -19.56 16.96
N PHE A 121 3.81 -20.72 16.46
CA PHE A 121 4.61 -21.66 17.23
C PHE A 121 5.99 -21.12 17.62
N LEU A 122 6.71 -20.51 16.68
CA LEU A 122 8.09 -20.03 16.88
C LEU A 122 8.17 -18.72 17.67
N PHE A 123 7.10 -17.91 17.65
CA PHE A 123 7.04 -16.61 18.32
C PHE A 123 6.00 -16.57 19.44
N ILE A 124 5.63 -17.72 20.03
CA ILE A 124 4.95 -17.74 21.34
C ILE A 124 5.88 -17.02 22.33
N LEU A 125 5.40 -15.91 22.88
CA LEU A 125 6.11 -15.19 23.92
C LEU A 125 6.02 -16.05 25.19
N GLU A 126 7.18 -16.53 25.66
CA GLU A 126 7.27 -17.41 26.83
C GLU A 126 6.80 -16.71 28.12
N ASP A 127 6.65 -15.38 28.10
CA ASP A 127 6.20 -14.58 29.23
C ASP A 127 5.11 -13.56 28.81
N GLU A 128 3.85 -13.84 29.15
CA GLU A 128 2.70 -12.97 28.81
C GLU A 128 2.83 -11.54 29.37
N GLU A 129 3.59 -11.35 30.46
CA GLU A 129 3.82 -10.02 31.03
C GLU A 129 4.77 -9.18 30.18
N GLU A 130 5.79 -9.79 29.57
CA GLU A 130 6.73 -9.10 28.69
C GLU A 130 6.03 -8.72 27.37
N ALA A 131 5.21 -9.62 26.83
CA ALA A 131 4.33 -9.37 25.69
C ALA A 131 3.40 -8.16 25.90
N LYS A 132 2.74 -8.10 27.05
CA LYS A 132 1.83 -7.00 27.41
C LYS A 132 2.58 -5.67 27.54
N LYS A 133 3.79 -5.68 28.12
CA LYS A 133 4.65 -4.49 28.20
C LYS A 133 5.08 -3.99 26.83
N GLU A 134 5.53 -4.87 25.95
CA GLU A 134 5.96 -4.49 24.60
C GLU A 134 4.81 -3.91 23.78
N GLU A 135 3.62 -4.51 23.86
CA GLU A 135 2.43 -4.01 23.15
C GLU A 135 1.95 -2.67 23.72
N GLU A 136 1.96 -2.48 25.05
CA GLU A 136 1.69 -1.17 25.67
C GLU A 136 2.69 -0.11 25.20
N GLU A 137 3.98 -0.43 25.14
CA GLU A 137 5.00 0.50 24.64
C GLU A 137 4.78 0.86 23.18
N ARG A 138 4.46 -0.13 22.34
CA ARG A 138 4.17 0.06 20.91
C ARG A 138 2.95 0.96 20.74
N GLN A 139 1.88 0.70 21.46
CA GLN A 139 0.65 1.50 21.39
C GLN A 139 0.86 2.92 21.91
N ASN A 140 1.65 3.09 22.96
CA ASN A 140 2.04 4.41 23.47
C ASN A 140 2.86 5.21 22.43
N LYS A 141 3.80 4.56 21.72
CA LYS A 141 4.56 5.18 20.62
C LYS A 141 3.63 5.62 19.48
N ILE A 142 2.66 4.78 19.09
CA ILE A 142 1.66 5.09 18.05
C ILE A 142 0.80 6.29 18.47
N ASN A 143 0.25 6.27 19.69
CA ASN A 143 -0.58 7.35 20.22
C ASN A 143 0.16 8.69 20.28
N LYS A 144 1.43 8.67 20.71
CA LYS A 144 2.29 9.87 20.73
C LYS A 144 2.50 10.42 19.31
N LYS A 145 2.78 9.55 18.33
CA LYS A 145 2.95 9.94 16.92
C LYS A 145 1.67 10.55 16.33
N ASN A 146 0.51 9.98 16.66
CA ASN A 146 -0.79 10.49 16.22
C ASN A 146 -1.13 11.84 16.84
N ASN A 147 -0.83 12.04 18.13
CA ASN A 147 -1.00 13.33 18.80
C ASN A 147 -0.12 14.42 18.19
N ILE A 148 1.15 14.12 17.89
CA ILE A 148 2.05 15.07 17.22
C ILE A 148 1.49 15.45 15.84
N LYS A 149 1.05 14.48 15.04
CA LYS A 149 0.40 14.76 13.74
C LYS A 149 -0.83 15.66 13.89
N LYS A 150 -1.65 15.45 14.92
CA LYS A 150 -2.85 16.28 15.22
C LYS A 150 -2.47 17.72 15.55
N ILE A 151 -1.45 17.93 16.37
CA ILE A 151 -0.95 19.26 16.74
C ILE A 151 -0.43 20.01 15.51
N ILE A 152 0.41 19.36 14.68
CA ILE A 152 0.96 19.96 13.46
C ILE A 152 -0.17 20.36 12.51
N LYS A 153 -1.16 19.48 12.30
CA LYS A 153 -2.31 19.76 11.42
C LYS A 153 -3.13 20.95 11.91
N LYS A 154 -3.34 21.09 13.22
CA LYS A 154 -4.04 22.24 13.82
C LYS A 154 -3.27 23.55 13.62
N SER A 155 -1.97 23.54 13.89
CA SER A 155 -1.10 24.71 13.71
C SER A 155 -1.07 25.22 12.26
N LEU A 156 -1.02 24.31 11.26
CA LEU A 156 -1.05 24.67 9.84
C LEU A 156 -2.39 25.29 9.43
N ILE A 157 -3.51 24.80 9.98
CA ILE A 157 -4.84 25.37 9.74
C ILE A 157 -4.95 26.78 10.34
N ASP A 158 -4.41 26.98 11.54
CA ASP A 158 -4.45 28.28 12.21
C ASP A 158 -3.55 29.31 11.51
N GLN A 159 -2.39 28.91 10.99
CA GLN A 159 -1.53 29.75 10.14
C GLN A 159 -2.21 30.14 8.82
N ASN A 160 -2.88 29.20 8.14
CA ASN A 160 -3.60 29.48 6.91
C ASN A 160 -4.80 30.41 7.12
N LYS A 161 -5.51 30.31 8.26
CA LYS A 161 -6.58 31.25 8.60
C LYS A 161 -6.05 32.66 8.84
N SER A 162 -4.91 32.82 9.50
CA SER A 162 -4.27 34.12 9.75
C SER A 162 -3.86 34.82 8.45
N ILE A 163 -3.37 34.07 7.46
CA ILE A 163 -2.95 34.59 6.14
C ILE A 163 -4.17 35.05 5.32
N ILE A 164 -5.30 34.35 5.43
CA ILE A 164 -6.54 34.73 4.74
C ILE A 164 -7.12 36.00 5.37
N THR A 165 -7.05 36.17 6.69
CA THR A 165 -7.55 37.38 7.36
C THR A 165 -6.67 38.62 7.13
N SER A 166 -5.37 38.49 6.83
CA SER A 166 -4.50 39.63 6.52
C SER A 166 -4.63 40.16 5.09
N ASN A 167 -5.25 39.40 4.18
CA ASN A 167 -5.46 39.80 2.78
C ASN A 167 -6.88 40.36 2.52
N VAL A 168 -7.67 40.57 3.57
CA VAL A 168 -9.04 41.12 3.51
C VAL A 168 -9.14 42.35 4.43
N LEU A 169 -8.27 43.32 4.24
CA LEU A 169 -8.45 44.69 4.74
C LEU A 169 -7.94 45.65 3.64
N PRO A 170 -8.80 46.51 3.07
CA PRO A 170 -8.42 47.51 2.08
C PRO A 170 -7.60 48.67 2.68
#